data_AF-A0A239BED4-F1
#
_entry.id   AF-A0A239BED4-F1
#
_cell.length_a   1.000
_cell.length_b   1.000
_cell.length_c   1.000
_cell.angle_alpha   90.00
_cell.angle_beta   90.00
_cell.angle_gamma   90.00
#
_symmetry.space_group_name_H-M   'P 1'
#
loop_
_entity.id
_entity.type
_entity.pdbx_description
1 polymer ?
#
loop_
_entity_poly.entity_id
_entity_poly.type
_entity_poly.pdbx_seq_one_letter_code
_entity_poly.pdbx_strand_id
1 'polypeptide(L)'
;MWAYLGKEKYTDYVNKQALIQVDSYGSAINRPLHKTAARQRDSIMKLQYQVYWTQNDAYEDTHIAWIRDICKATFAATGGVPVADGETTDGCYIGYPDADLNDGPWNESSQTWETLYYKDAYAKLQEVKRHWDPGNVFRHAQSIRPGEPE
;
A
#
# COMPACT_ATOMS: atom_id res chain seq x y z
N MET A 1 8.41 -5.68 -13.63
CA MET A 1 8.17 -6.76 -12.64
C MET A 1 9.02 -8.01 -12.85
N TRP A 2 8.84 -8.81 -13.91
CA TRP A 2 9.46 -10.16 -14.02
C TRP A 2 11.00 -10.20 -13.91
N ALA A 3 11.70 -9.19 -14.42
CA ALA A 3 13.15 -9.05 -14.28
C ALA A 3 13.66 -9.06 -12.81
N TYR A 4 12.80 -8.73 -11.86
CA TYR A 4 13.11 -8.70 -10.43
C TYR A 4 12.88 -10.04 -9.73
N LEU A 5 12.08 -10.93 -10.33
CA LEU A 5 11.86 -12.31 -9.87
C LEU A 5 12.79 -13.29 -10.59
N GLY A 6 13.20 -12.99 -11.81
CA GLY A 6 13.99 -13.87 -12.68
C GLY A 6 15.51 -13.76 -12.55
N LYS A 7 16.04 -13.11 -11.50
CA LYS A 7 17.48 -12.81 -11.33
C LYS A 7 18.11 -12.00 -12.49
N GLU A 8 17.33 -11.20 -13.23
CA GLU A 8 17.89 -10.36 -14.31
C GLU A 8 18.47 -9.06 -13.77
N LYS A 9 17.75 -8.38 -12.87
CA LYS A 9 18.21 -7.12 -12.25
C LYS A 9 19.00 -7.36 -10.96
N TYR A 10 18.58 -8.35 -10.19
CA TYR A 10 19.17 -8.74 -8.90
C TYR A 10 19.84 -10.11 -9.03
N THR A 11 20.90 -10.18 -9.83
CA THR A 11 21.59 -11.45 -10.20
C THR A 11 22.18 -12.17 -8.98
N ASP A 12 22.71 -11.41 -8.03
CA ASP A 12 23.38 -11.93 -6.82
C ASP A 12 22.45 -12.02 -5.61
N TYR A 13 21.15 -11.75 -5.80
CA TYR A 13 20.18 -11.79 -4.72
C TYR A 13 19.77 -13.23 -4.42
N VAL A 14 20.14 -13.68 -3.22
CA VAL A 14 20.01 -15.09 -2.79
C VAL A 14 18.98 -15.31 -1.69
N ASN A 15 18.30 -14.25 -1.23
CA ASN A 15 17.26 -14.38 -0.21
C ASN A 15 16.05 -15.16 -0.75
N LYS A 16 15.87 -16.39 -0.26
CA LYS A 16 14.77 -17.29 -0.65
C LYS A 16 13.43 -16.96 0.02
N GLN A 17 13.43 -16.01 0.95
CA GLN A 17 12.24 -15.54 1.67
C GLN A 17 11.70 -14.23 1.08
N ALA A 18 12.05 -13.93 -0.17
CA ALA A 18 11.45 -12.87 -0.97
C ALA A 18 10.35 -13.48 -1.86
N LEU A 19 9.13 -12.95 -1.78
CA LEU A 19 7.97 -13.50 -2.46
C LEU A 19 6.92 -12.44 -2.80
N ILE A 20 6.04 -12.81 -3.74
CA ILE A 20 4.79 -12.11 -4.00
C ILE A 20 3.67 -13.10 -3.70
N GLN A 21 2.86 -12.78 -2.70
CA GLN A 21 1.70 -13.57 -2.34
C GLN A 21 0.49 -13.04 -3.11
N VAL A 22 -0.28 -13.95 -3.71
CA VAL A 22 -1.52 -13.65 -4.42
C VAL A 22 -2.67 -14.33 -3.67
N ASP A 23 -3.44 -13.53 -2.94
CA ASP A 23 -4.55 -14.04 -2.15
C ASP A 23 -5.87 -13.84 -2.90
N SER A 24 -6.69 -14.89 -2.96
CA SER A 24 -8.05 -14.77 -3.48
C SER A 24 -8.86 -13.76 -2.66
N TYR A 25 -9.62 -12.88 -3.32
CA TYR A 25 -10.44 -11.88 -2.68
C TYR A 25 -11.78 -11.70 -3.42
N GLY A 26 -12.60 -10.76 -2.94
CA GLY A 26 -13.87 -10.41 -3.58
C GLY A 26 -15.03 -11.29 -3.17
N SER A 27 -15.85 -11.71 -4.13
CA SER A 27 -17.06 -12.51 -3.88
C SER A 27 -17.99 -11.83 -2.86
N ALA A 28 -18.34 -12.48 -1.75
CA ALA A 28 -19.14 -11.88 -0.67
C ALA A 28 -18.52 -10.57 -0.14
N ILE A 29 -17.19 -10.41 -0.19
CA ILE A 29 -16.53 -9.18 0.25
C ILE A 29 -16.84 -8.00 -0.69
N ASN A 30 -17.20 -8.23 -1.94
CA ASN A 30 -17.58 -7.15 -2.86
C ASN A 30 -18.96 -6.54 -2.54
N ARG A 31 -19.61 -7.00 -1.46
CA ARG A 31 -20.90 -6.48 -0.99
C ARG A 31 -20.94 -6.38 0.54
N PRO A 32 -21.67 -5.41 1.12
CA PRO A 32 -22.30 -4.26 0.46
C PRO A 32 -21.29 -3.18 0.05
N LEU A 33 -21.63 -2.39 -0.97
CA LEU A 33 -20.84 -1.24 -1.39
C LEU A 33 -20.92 -0.10 -0.36
N HIS A 34 -19.76 0.46 -0.02
CA HIS A 34 -19.60 1.73 0.70
C HIS A 34 -20.25 1.83 2.10
N LYS A 35 -20.66 0.71 2.71
CA LYS A 35 -21.22 0.68 4.08
C LYS A 35 -20.17 0.60 5.20
N THR A 36 -18.90 0.41 4.85
CA THR A 36 -17.78 0.27 5.79
C THR A 36 -16.63 1.19 5.43
N ALA A 37 -15.64 1.32 6.33
CA ALA A 37 -14.40 2.04 6.05
C ALA A 37 -13.54 1.39 4.94
N ALA A 38 -13.66 0.07 4.71
CA ALA A 38 -13.05 -0.59 3.55
C ALA A 38 -13.84 -0.28 2.27
N ARG A 39 -13.21 0.45 1.34
CA ARG A 39 -13.85 0.92 0.09
C ARG A 39 -13.63 0.01 -1.11
N GLN A 40 -12.59 -0.81 -1.07
CA GLN A 40 -12.25 -1.74 -2.13
C GLN A 40 -13.21 -2.91 -2.17
N ARG A 41 -14.19 -2.85 -3.07
CA ARG A 41 -15.37 -3.74 -3.11
C ARG A 41 -15.68 -4.29 -4.50
N ASP A 42 -14.72 -4.24 -5.42
CA ASP A 42 -14.79 -4.87 -6.74
C ASP A 42 -13.54 -5.69 -7.08
N SER A 43 -12.46 -5.56 -6.30
CA SER A 43 -11.25 -6.37 -6.39
C SER A 43 -11.50 -7.89 -6.31
N ILE A 44 -10.70 -8.67 -7.04
CA ILE A 44 -10.77 -10.14 -7.09
C ILE A 44 -9.60 -10.85 -6.40
N MET A 45 -8.53 -10.10 -6.09
CA MET A 45 -7.34 -10.61 -5.42
C MET A 45 -6.68 -9.50 -4.61
N LYS A 46 -5.81 -9.89 -3.68
CA LYS A 46 -4.83 -9.00 -3.05
C LYS A 46 -3.42 -9.47 -3.40
N LEU A 47 -2.54 -8.51 -3.65
CA LEU A 47 -1.12 -8.76 -3.83
C LEU A 47 -0.36 -8.27 -2.61
N GLN A 48 0.53 -9.11 -2.08
CA GLN A 48 1.41 -8.74 -0.98
C GLN A 48 2.86 -9.04 -1.38
N TYR A 49 3.66 -7.98 -1.47
CA TYR A 49 5.10 -8.07 -1.67
C TYR A 49 5.75 -8.25 -0.31
N GLN A 50 6.58 -9.27 -0.16
CA GLN A 50 7.14 -9.62 1.14
C GLN A 50 8.59 -10.05 0.96
N VAL A 51 9.43 -9.61 1.88
CA VAL A 51 10.79 -10.10 2.05
C VAL A 51 11.03 -10.22 3.54
N TYR A 52 11.57 -11.37 3.95
CA TYR A 52 11.89 -11.64 5.35
C TYR A 52 13.39 -11.84 5.51
N TRP A 53 13.93 -11.36 6.62
CA TRP A 53 15.31 -11.55 7.04
C TRP A 53 15.38 -11.54 8.57
N THR A 54 16.52 -11.96 9.12
CA THR A 54 16.75 -11.92 10.57
C THR A 54 17.23 -10.54 11.01
N GLN A 55 17.01 -10.19 12.27
CA GLN A 55 17.54 -8.94 12.83
C GLN A 55 19.07 -8.82 12.61
N ASN A 56 19.53 -7.63 12.22
CA ASN A 56 20.94 -7.31 11.92
C ASN A 56 21.52 -8.05 10.71
N ASP A 57 20.70 -8.43 9.72
CA ASP A 57 21.21 -8.94 8.44
C ASP A 57 22.03 -7.84 7.73
N ALA A 58 23.24 -8.18 7.28
CA ALA A 58 24.13 -7.24 6.60
C ALA A 58 23.57 -6.76 5.24
N TYR A 59 22.57 -7.48 4.69
CA TYR A 59 21.94 -7.18 3.40
C TYR A 59 20.58 -6.49 3.54
N GLU A 60 20.22 -5.97 4.72
CA GLU A 60 18.95 -5.28 4.98
C GLU A 60 18.61 -4.21 3.91
N ASP A 61 19.57 -3.32 3.61
CA ASP A 61 19.38 -2.29 2.57
C ASP A 61 19.09 -2.88 1.20
N THR A 62 19.68 -4.04 0.88
CA THR A 62 19.43 -4.75 -0.38
C THR A 62 18.04 -5.36 -0.41
N HIS A 63 17.54 -5.90 0.70
CA HIS A 63 16.18 -6.41 0.83
C HIS A 63 15.14 -5.30 0.63
N ILE A 64 15.36 -4.16 1.27
CA ILE A 64 14.51 -2.98 1.15
C ILE A 64 14.54 -2.42 -0.28
N ALA A 65 15.72 -2.30 -0.89
CA ALA A 65 15.84 -1.86 -2.28
C ALA A 65 15.10 -2.81 -3.24
N TRP A 66 15.23 -4.12 -3.05
CA TRP A 66 14.56 -5.12 -3.90
C TRP A 66 13.04 -4.98 -3.87
N ILE A 67 12.43 -4.88 -2.68
CA ILE A 67 10.98 -4.78 -2.55
C ILE A 67 10.43 -3.45 -3.08
N ARG A 68 11.15 -2.34 -2.84
CA ARG A 68 10.79 -1.03 -3.39
C ARG A 68 10.82 -1.03 -4.91
N ASP A 69 11.89 -1.56 -5.49
CA ASP A 69 12.05 -1.55 -6.93
C ASP A 69 11.03 -2.48 -7.63
N ILE A 70 10.73 -3.67 -7.09
CA ILE A 70 9.76 -4.57 -7.71
C ILE A 70 8.34 -4.02 -7.61
N CYS A 71 7.96 -3.37 -6.49
CA CYS A 71 6.70 -2.64 -6.37
C CYS A 71 6.62 -1.53 -7.43
N LYS A 72 7.62 -0.64 -7.46
CA LYS A 72 7.68 0.47 -8.42
C LYS A 72 7.63 0.00 -9.87
N ALA A 73 8.37 -1.07 -10.19
CA ALA A 73 8.40 -1.65 -11.53
C ALA A 73 7.15 -2.46 -11.90
N THR A 74 6.29 -2.80 -10.94
CA THR A 74 4.99 -3.42 -11.23
C THR A 74 3.94 -2.37 -11.57
N PHE A 75 3.99 -1.23 -10.88
CA PHE A 75 3.05 -0.13 -11.05
C PHE A 75 3.65 1.07 -11.80
N ALA A 76 4.64 0.81 -12.66
CA ALA A 76 5.37 1.89 -13.36
C ALA A 76 4.46 2.77 -14.22
N ALA A 77 3.41 2.20 -14.82
CA ALA A 77 2.44 2.94 -15.63
C ALA A 77 1.56 3.92 -14.82
N THR A 78 1.51 3.75 -13.49
CA THR A 78 0.65 4.53 -12.58
C THR A 78 1.48 5.31 -11.54
N GLY A 79 2.77 5.55 -11.82
CA GLY A 79 3.63 6.32 -10.93
C GLY A 79 4.20 5.52 -9.75
N GLY A 80 4.35 4.20 -9.90
CA GLY A 80 5.03 3.35 -8.92
C GLY A 80 4.13 2.76 -7.83
N VAL A 81 2.84 3.10 -7.81
CA VAL A 81 1.86 2.62 -6.82
C VAL A 81 0.56 2.15 -7.49
N PRO A 82 -0.21 1.22 -6.86
CA PRO A 82 -1.51 0.82 -7.35
C PRO A 82 -2.53 1.93 -7.08
N VAL A 83 -2.82 2.77 -8.07
CA VAL A 83 -3.80 3.86 -7.93
C VAL A 83 -5.20 3.32 -7.63
N ALA A 84 -6.00 4.08 -6.88
CA ALA A 84 -7.28 3.66 -6.32
C ALA A 84 -8.50 3.80 -7.25
N ASP A 85 -8.30 4.43 -8.41
CA ASP A 85 -9.26 4.63 -9.49
C ASP A 85 -8.72 4.09 -10.83
N GLY A 86 -7.75 3.17 -10.77
CA GLY A 86 -7.15 2.55 -11.93
C GLY A 86 -8.08 1.53 -12.59
N GLU A 87 -7.85 1.26 -13.87
CA GLU A 87 -8.57 0.21 -14.59
C GLU A 87 -8.25 -1.20 -14.04
N THR A 88 -7.04 -1.38 -13.49
CA THR A 88 -6.51 -2.68 -13.06
C THR A 88 -6.28 -2.79 -11.55
N THR A 89 -6.27 -1.67 -10.83
CA THR A 89 -5.95 -1.60 -9.39
C THR A 89 -6.96 -0.75 -8.65
N ASP A 90 -7.15 -1.06 -7.38
CA ASP A 90 -8.13 -0.42 -6.50
C ASP A 90 -7.48 0.13 -5.21
N GLY A 91 -6.20 0.53 -5.30
CA GLY A 91 -5.48 1.10 -4.16
C GLY A 91 -4.75 0.06 -3.31
N CYS A 92 -4.55 0.43 -2.05
CA CYS A 92 -3.80 -0.31 -1.04
C CYS A 92 -4.72 -0.76 0.10
N TYR A 93 -4.25 -1.70 0.92
CA TYR A 93 -4.97 -2.16 2.10
C TYR A 93 -4.22 -1.75 3.38
N ILE A 94 -4.88 -0.99 4.26
CA ILE A 94 -4.24 -0.45 5.48
C ILE A 94 -3.69 -1.53 6.44
N GLY A 95 -4.20 -2.77 6.34
CA GLY A 95 -3.63 -3.90 7.07
C GLY A 95 -2.20 -4.25 6.65
N TYR A 96 -1.74 -3.74 5.51
CA TYR A 96 -0.37 -3.81 4.99
C TYR A 96 0.19 -2.39 4.86
N PRO A 97 0.50 -1.72 5.99
CA PRO A 97 0.95 -0.34 5.95
C PRO A 97 2.34 -0.24 5.31
N ASP A 98 2.46 0.66 4.34
CA ASP A 98 3.69 1.01 3.65
C ASP A 98 3.90 2.52 3.73
N ALA A 99 4.94 2.94 4.47
CA ALA A 99 5.29 4.35 4.65
C ALA A 99 5.88 4.99 3.38
N ASP A 100 6.37 4.19 2.42
CA ASP A 100 6.93 4.68 1.16
C ASP A 100 5.87 5.37 0.29
N LEU A 101 4.58 5.07 0.51
CA LEU A 101 3.46 5.78 -0.13
C LEU A 101 3.42 7.28 0.19
N ASN A 102 4.12 7.72 1.25
CA ASN A 102 4.24 9.12 1.63
C ASN A 102 5.41 9.84 0.91
N ASP A 103 6.26 9.10 0.20
CA ASP A 103 7.54 9.59 -0.30
C ASP A 103 7.57 9.64 -1.83
N GLY A 104 7.87 10.83 -2.38
CA GLY A 104 7.78 11.13 -3.80
C GLY A 104 8.60 10.23 -4.74
N PRO A 105 9.81 9.77 -4.38
CA PRO A 105 10.57 8.81 -5.19
C PRO A 105 9.90 7.44 -5.34
N TRP A 106 8.96 7.07 -4.46
CA TRP A 106 8.26 5.78 -4.48
C TRP A 106 6.81 5.91 -4.90
N ASN A 107 6.18 7.05 -4.61
CA ASN A 107 4.85 7.42 -5.09
C ASN A 107 4.95 8.67 -5.97
N GLU A 108 5.13 8.45 -7.28
CA GLU A 108 5.11 9.48 -8.32
C GLU A 108 3.70 9.70 -8.88
N SER A 109 2.68 9.06 -8.30
CA SER A 109 1.30 9.29 -8.66
C SER A 109 0.79 10.63 -8.10
N SER A 110 -0.35 11.11 -8.58
CA SER A 110 -1.03 12.26 -7.99
C SER A 110 -1.86 11.90 -6.74
N GLN A 111 -1.87 10.63 -6.31
CA GLN A 111 -2.70 10.16 -5.20
C GLN A 111 -1.92 10.11 -3.89
N THR A 112 -2.54 10.63 -2.85
CA THR A 112 -1.99 10.57 -1.50
C THR A 112 -2.21 9.18 -0.87
N TRP A 113 -1.42 8.82 0.15
CA TRP A 113 -1.59 7.56 0.86
C TRP A 113 -3.02 7.39 1.43
N GLU A 114 -3.65 8.49 1.86
CA GLU A 114 -5.04 8.51 2.31
C GLU A 114 -5.99 7.98 1.23
N THR A 115 -5.81 8.47 0.01
CA THR A 115 -6.63 8.09 -1.15
C THR A 115 -6.37 6.62 -1.51
N LEU A 116 -5.09 6.23 -1.55
CA LEU A 116 -4.70 4.86 -1.86
C LEU A 116 -5.32 3.85 -0.89
N TYR A 117 -5.39 4.12 0.41
CA TYR A 117 -6.00 3.18 1.37
C TYR A 117 -7.52 3.32 1.49
N TYR A 118 -8.04 4.54 1.54
CA TYR A 118 -9.39 4.79 2.03
C TYR A 118 -10.36 5.34 0.97
N LYS A 119 -9.88 5.75 -0.21
CA LYS A 119 -10.71 6.35 -1.25
C LYS A 119 -11.59 7.47 -0.67
N ASP A 120 -12.88 7.46 -1.01
CA ASP A 120 -13.89 8.40 -0.52
C ASP A 120 -14.24 8.23 0.98
N ALA A 121 -13.82 7.14 1.65
CA ALA A 121 -14.08 7.00 3.09
C ALA A 121 -13.31 8.00 3.94
N TYR A 122 -12.20 8.57 3.42
CA TYR A 122 -11.30 9.36 4.24
C TYR A 122 -11.99 10.55 4.89
N ALA A 123 -12.82 11.30 4.15
CA ALA A 123 -13.56 12.44 4.70
C ALA A 123 -14.39 12.06 5.94
N LYS A 124 -15.11 10.92 5.89
CA LYS A 124 -15.89 10.43 7.03
C LYS A 124 -15.01 9.98 8.18
N LEU A 125 -13.85 9.38 7.89
CA LEU A 125 -12.86 9.01 8.90
C LEU A 125 -12.28 10.25 9.60
N GLN A 126 -12.09 11.37 8.89
CA GLN A 126 -11.65 12.62 9.50
C GLN A 126 -12.71 13.20 10.45
N GLU A 127 -14.01 13.12 10.10
CA GLU A 127 -15.10 13.50 11.03
C GLU A 127 -15.04 12.69 12.33
N VAL A 128 -14.89 11.36 12.21
CA VAL A 128 -14.76 10.46 13.37
C VAL A 128 -13.53 10.83 14.20
N LYS A 129 -12.39 11.10 13.55
CA LYS A 129 -11.15 11.54 14.20
C LYS A 129 -11.35 12.85 14.98
N ARG A 130 -12.00 13.85 14.38
CA ARG A 130 -12.28 15.13 15.07
C ARG A 130 -13.21 14.97 16.27
N HIS A 131 -14.21 14.10 16.17
CA HIS A 131 -15.17 13.88 17.24
C HIS A 131 -14.56 13.12 18.42
N TRP A 132 -13.84 12.02 18.15
CA TRP A 132 -13.35 11.10 19.18
C TRP A 132 -11.91 11.36 19.64
N ASP A 133 -11.09 12.02 18.81
CA ASP A 133 -9.71 12.38 19.15
C ASP A 133 -9.38 13.81 18.68
N PRO A 134 -10.08 14.84 19.21
CA PRO A 134 -9.85 16.24 18.83
C PRO A 134 -8.44 16.73 19.16
N GLY A 135 -7.77 16.12 20.15
CA GLY A 135 -6.39 16.43 20.53
C GLY A 135 -5.34 15.76 19.63
N ASN A 136 -5.74 14.94 18.65
CA ASN A 136 -4.87 14.15 17.80
C ASN A 136 -3.81 13.34 18.61
N VAL A 137 -4.25 12.77 19.73
CA VAL A 137 -3.42 12.00 20.66
C VAL A 137 -2.95 10.71 19.98
N PHE A 138 -3.83 9.99 19.29
CA PHE A 138 -3.53 8.72 18.64
C PHE A 138 -3.02 8.94 17.21
N ARG A 139 -1.70 8.96 17.02
CA ARG A 139 -1.09 9.24 15.71
C ARG A 139 0.14 8.40 15.43
N HIS A 140 0.36 8.13 14.15
CA HIS A 140 1.55 7.52 13.55
C HIS A 140 1.71 8.04 12.10
N ALA A 141 2.74 7.59 11.38
CA ALA A 141 3.11 8.10 10.05
C ALA A 141 1.96 8.14 9.02
N GLN A 142 1.01 7.22 9.15
CA GLN A 142 -0.16 7.06 8.27
C GLN A 142 -1.46 6.98 9.09
N SER A 143 -1.57 7.82 10.12
CA SER A 143 -2.79 7.98 10.90
C SER A 143 -3.77 8.94 10.21
N ILE A 144 -5.08 8.69 10.36
CA ILE A 144 -6.12 9.62 9.89
C ILE A 144 -5.90 10.98 10.57
N ARG A 145 -5.74 12.01 9.75
CA ARG A 145 -5.53 13.40 10.21
C ARG A 145 -6.90 14.07 10.36
N PRO A 146 -7.13 14.90 11.39
CA PRO A 146 -8.43 15.54 11.60
C PRO A 146 -8.87 16.47 10.45
N GLY A 147 -8.00 16.79 9.49
CA GLY A 147 -8.26 17.78 8.45
C GLY A 147 -8.05 19.20 8.97
N GLU A 148 -8.08 20.19 8.08
CA GLU A 148 -8.16 21.59 8.49
C GLU A 148 -9.58 21.89 9.00
N PRO A 149 -9.74 22.70 10.06
CA PRO A 149 -11.04 23.24 10.42
C PRO A 149 -11.59 24.06 9.23
N GLU A 150 -12.88 23.91 8.91
CA GLU A 150 -13.61 24.90 8.11
C GLU A 150 -13.68 26.25 8.83
#